data_AF-A0A6P8BHB7-F1
#
_entry.id   AF-A0A6P8BHB7-F1
#
_cell.length_a   1.000
_cell.length_b   1.000
_cell.length_c   1.000
_cell.angle_alpha   90.00
_cell.angle_beta   90.00
_cell.angle_gamma   90.00
#
_symmetry.space_group_name_H-M   'P 1'
#
loop_
_entity.id
_entity.type
_entity.pdbx_description
1 polymer ?
#
loop_
_entity_poly.entity_id
_entity_poly.type
_entity_poly.pdbx_seq_one_letter_code
_entity_poly.pdbx_strand_id
1 'polypeptide(L)'
;RGLNFVFALLSSISTTAAVPTLLYFATTRNINEVQFKEGLLRGDILSSDFTGTQTTTQQKQSGWIYYVYTGGIESQFVLENGAKEQWRAAGKIPYESIIAWQIHYGPGKYYSQLNDKSIAARERFRAMFVDFTR
;
A
#
# COMPACT_ATOMS: atom_id res chain seq x y z
N ARG A 1 11.25 36.10 -46.74
CA ARG A 1 10.12 35.14 -46.62
C ARG A 1 10.42 34.30 -45.38
N GLY A 2 9.75 34.62 -44.26
CA GLY A 2 10.10 34.10 -42.94
C GLY A 2 9.63 32.66 -42.72
N LEU A 3 10.51 31.83 -42.15
CA LEU A 3 10.13 30.55 -41.57
C LEU A 3 9.46 30.82 -40.21
N ASN A 4 8.15 30.59 -40.13
CA ASN A 4 7.47 30.44 -38.85
C ASN A 4 7.80 29.05 -38.29
N PHE A 5 8.66 28.99 -37.28
CA PHE A 5 8.81 27.82 -36.44
C PHE A 5 7.65 27.78 -35.44
N VAL A 6 6.75 26.81 -35.61
CA VAL A 6 5.73 26.48 -34.60
C VAL A 6 6.41 25.62 -33.54
N PHE A 7 6.70 26.20 -32.37
CA PHE A 7 7.01 25.45 -31.15
C PHE A 7 5.71 24.85 -30.63
N ALA A 8 5.46 23.57 -30.92
CA ALA A 8 4.44 22.80 -30.22
C ALA A 8 5.02 22.40 -28.86
N LEU A 9 4.58 23.11 -27.81
CA LEU A 9 4.84 22.73 -26.43
C LEU A 9 4.02 21.45 -26.16
N LEU A 10 4.65 20.27 -26.24
CA LEU A 10 4.06 19.05 -25.70
C LEU A 10 4.01 19.21 -24.17
N SER A 11 2.87 19.69 -23.66
CA SER A 11 2.55 19.60 -22.24
C SER A 11 2.42 18.11 -21.90
N SER A 12 3.49 17.54 -21.35
CA SER A 12 3.51 16.20 -20.80
C SER A 12 2.43 16.12 -19.72
N ILE A 13 1.31 15.48 -20.06
CA ILE A 13 0.34 15.06 -19.05
C ILE A 13 1.05 13.97 -18.26
N SER A 14 1.69 14.33 -17.16
CA SER A 14 2.15 13.36 -16.17
C SER A 14 0.89 12.69 -15.63
N THR A 15 0.52 11.56 -16.20
CA THR A 15 -0.52 10.71 -15.63
C THR A 15 -0.01 10.21 -14.30
N THR A 16 -0.39 10.88 -13.21
CA THR A 16 -0.17 10.37 -11.86
C THR A 16 -0.89 9.02 -11.78
N ALA A 17 -0.14 7.94 -11.57
CA ALA A 17 -0.74 6.63 -11.41
C ALA A 17 -1.77 6.68 -10.28
N ALA A 18 -2.98 6.21 -10.56
CA ALA A 18 -4.03 6.14 -9.55
C ALA A 18 -3.56 5.23 -8.41
N VAL A 19 -3.85 5.64 -7.18
CA VAL A 19 -3.55 4.84 -5.99
C VAL A 19 -4.51 3.65 -5.95
N PRO A 20 -4.02 2.40 -5.91
CA PRO A 20 -4.87 1.22 -5.79
C PRO A 20 -5.63 1.22 -4.47
N THR A 21 -6.86 0.71 -4.49
CA THR A 21 -7.74 0.62 -3.31
C THR A 21 -7.14 -0.21 -2.17
N LEU A 22 -6.22 -1.12 -2.50
CA LEU A 22 -5.50 -1.96 -1.56
C LEU A 22 -3.99 -1.87 -1.81
N LEU A 23 -3.24 -1.66 -0.73
CA LEU A 23 -1.80 -1.73 -0.71
C LEU A 23 -1.30 -2.67 0.39
N TYR A 24 -0.11 -3.23 0.20
CA TYR A 24 0.55 -4.14 1.12
C TYR A 24 1.81 -3.49 1.68
N PHE A 25 1.99 -3.58 3.00
CA PHE A 25 3.15 -3.02 3.67
C PHE A 25 3.94 -4.10 4.41
N ALA A 26 5.10 -4.47 3.86
CA ALA A 26 6.05 -5.39 4.49
C ALA A 26 7.01 -4.66 5.43
N THR A 27 7.07 -5.10 6.69
CA THR A 27 7.89 -4.46 7.72
C THR A 27 8.29 -5.44 8.81
N THR A 28 9.27 -5.06 9.64
CA THR A 28 9.59 -5.78 10.88
C THR A 28 8.83 -5.24 12.08
N ARG A 29 8.16 -4.08 11.94
CA ARG A 29 7.34 -3.46 12.99
C ARG A 29 6.12 -4.32 13.28
N ASN A 30 6.03 -4.81 14.51
CA ASN A 30 4.89 -5.63 14.95
C ASN A 30 3.61 -4.80 15.15
N ILE A 31 2.49 -5.50 15.36
CA ILE A 31 1.18 -4.86 15.49
C ILE A 31 1.12 -3.86 16.64
N ASN A 32 1.77 -4.15 17.77
CA ASN A 32 1.75 -3.26 18.94
C ASN A 32 2.46 -1.93 18.62
N GLU A 33 3.57 -1.96 17.88
CA GLU A 33 4.27 -0.75 17.46
C GLU A 33 3.44 0.08 16.48
N VAL A 34 2.83 -0.58 15.49
CA VAL A 34 1.98 0.09 14.50
C VAL A 34 0.74 0.67 15.17
N GLN A 35 0.13 -0.06 16.11
CA GLN A 35 -1.01 0.42 16.89
C GLN A 35 -0.63 1.56 17.84
N PHE A 36 0.48 1.47 18.57
CA PHE A 36 0.92 2.51 19.51
C PHE A 36 1.32 3.80 18.80
N LYS A 37 1.87 3.70 17.58
CA LYS A 37 2.14 4.87 16.72
C LYS A 37 0.91 5.33 15.93
N GLU A 38 -0.23 4.68 16.16
CA GLU A 38 -1.52 4.90 15.49
C GLU A 38 -1.44 4.83 13.95
N GLY A 39 -0.61 3.92 13.43
CA GLY A 39 -0.58 3.52 12.03
C GLY A 39 0.80 3.57 11.38
N LEU A 40 0.81 3.86 10.07
CA LEU A 40 2.03 3.92 9.26
C LEU A 40 2.58 5.35 9.25
N LEU A 41 3.90 5.45 9.12
CA LEU A 41 4.64 6.69 9.18
C LEU A 41 4.90 7.24 7.78
N ARG A 42 5.13 8.55 7.69
CA ARG A 42 5.58 9.18 6.46
C ARG A 42 6.86 8.51 5.97
N GLY A 43 6.91 8.21 4.68
CA GLY A 43 8.04 7.58 4.02
C GLY A 43 7.95 6.07 3.91
N ASP A 44 7.00 5.42 4.60
CA ASP A 44 6.74 3.98 4.43
C ASP A 44 6.39 3.67 2.97
N ILE A 45 6.96 2.60 2.45
CA ILE A 45 6.77 2.16 1.06
C ILE A 45 5.84 0.95 1.08
N LEU A 46 4.72 1.09 0.38
CA LEU A 46 3.72 0.07 0.20
C LEU A 46 3.70 -0.38 -1.26
N SER A 47 3.29 -1.62 -1.50
CA SER A 47 3.22 -2.23 -2.83
C SER A 47 1.79 -2.63 -3.16
N SER A 48 1.39 -2.59 -4.44
CA SER A 48 0.20 -3.31 -4.90
C SER A 48 0.48 -4.76 -5.29
N ASP A 49 1.76 -5.14 -5.42
CA ASP A 49 2.17 -6.52 -5.65
C ASP A 49 2.36 -7.26 -4.32
N PHE A 50 1.40 -8.14 -4.02
CA PHE A 50 1.44 -9.01 -2.86
C PHE A 50 2.56 -10.05 -2.94
N THR A 51 2.88 -10.56 -4.13
CA THR A 51 3.86 -11.63 -4.31
C THR A 51 5.26 -11.12 -4.01
N GLY A 52 5.66 -9.98 -4.57
CA GLY A 52 6.92 -9.31 -4.24
C GLY A 52 7.01 -8.90 -2.77
N THR A 53 5.89 -8.50 -2.18
CA THR A 53 5.80 -8.18 -0.74
C THR A 53 6.07 -9.41 0.14
N GLN A 54 5.50 -10.56 -0.22
CA GLN A 54 5.76 -11.82 0.46
C GLN A 54 7.22 -12.24 0.33
N THR A 55 7.81 -12.20 -0.88
CA THR A 55 9.22 -12.57 -1.09
C THR A 55 10.16 -11.72 -0.26
N THR A 56 9.94 -10.40 -0.22
CA THR A 56 10.71 -9.48 0.62
C THR A 56 10.60 -9.83 2.10
N THR A 57 9.43 -10.25 2.55
CA THR A 57 9.17 -10.65 3.93
C THR A 57 9.81 -11.99 4.25
N GLN A 58 9.76 -12.97 3.34
CA GLN A 58 10.40 -14.29 3.51
C GLN A 58 11.92 -14.20 3.61
N GLN A 59 12.54 -13.22 2.95
CA GLN A 59 13.97 -12.94 3.12
C GLN A 59 14.32 -12.39 4.50
N LYS A 60 13.33 -11.86 5.24
CA LYS A 60 13.49 -11.37 6.61
C LYS A 60 13.08 -12.49 7.58
N GLN A 61 13.96 -12.89 8.51
CA GLN A 61 13.75 -14.02 9.44
C GLN A 61 12.44 -13.94 10.25
N SER A 62 11.87 -12.76 10.43
CA SER A 62 10.50 -12.54 10.93
C SER A 62 9.98 -11.21 10.38
N GLY A 63 8.71 -11.17 9.96
CA GLY A 63 8.16 -9.96 9.36
C GLY A 63 6.64 -9.95 9.32
N TRP A 64 6.09 -8.76 9.12
CA TRP A 64 4.67 -8.46 9.11
C TRP A 64 4.28 -7.89 7.76
N ILE A 65 3.12 -8.30 7.24
CA ILE A 65 2.50 -7.71 6.06
C ILE A 65 1.18 -7.11 6.48
N TYR A 66 1.02 -5.79 6.34
CA TYR A 66 -0.22 -5.10 6.62
C TYR A 66 -0.99 -4.84 5.33
N TYR A 67 -2.30 -5.06 5.38
CA TYR A 67 -3.24 -4.80 4.30
C TYR A 67 -3.84 -3.42 4.55
N VAL A 68 -3.59 -2.47 3.65
CA VAL A 68 -3.94 -1.07 3.82
C VAL A 68 -5.00 -0.69 2.79
N TYR A 69 -6.18 -0.33 3.26
CA TYR A 69 -7.25 0.22 2.45
C TYR A 69 -6.98 1.70 2.21
N THR A 70 -6.94 2.13 0.95
CA THR A 70 -6.58 3.51 0.58
C THR A 70 -7.80 4.39 0.30
N GLY A 71 -9.00 3.80 0.24
CA GLY A 71 -10.23 4.51 -0.13
C GLY A 71 -10.55 5.65 0.84
N GLY A 72 -10.60 6.87 0.33
CA GLY A 72 -10.81 8.10 1.11
C GLY A 72 -9.54 8.69 1.74
N ILE A 73 -8.37 8.09 1.52
CA ILE A 73 -7.06 8.60 1.96
C ILE A 73 -6.01 8.54 0.82
N GLU A 74 -6.43 8.49 -0.44
CA GLU A 74 -5.58 8.32 -1.61
C GLU A 74 -4.53 9.44 -1.71
N SER A 75 -4.90 10.66 -1.29
CA SER A 75 -3.98 11.81 -1.26
C SER A 75 -2.80 11.67 -0.29
N GLN A 76 -2.83 10.66 0.59
CA GLN A 76 -1.73 10.33 1.50
C GLN A 76 -0.66 9.45 0.84
N PHE A 77 -0.82 9.08 -0.43
CA PHE A 77 0.09 8.21 -1.15
C PHE A 77 0.64 8.90 -2.39
N VAL A 78 1.94 8.78 -2.60
CA VAL A 78 2.64 9.28 -3.79
C VAL A 78 3.33 8.11 -4.45
N LEU A 79 3.23 8.01 -5.77
CA LEU A 79 3.92 6.97 -6.52
C LEU A 79 5.43 7.05 -6.24
N GLU A 80 6.03 5.92 -5.87
CA GLU A 80 7.46 5.85 -5.60
C GLU A 80 8.24 6.02 -6.91
N ASN A 81 9.20 6.94 -6.92
CA ASN A 81 9.86 7.35 -8.16
C ASN A 81 10.55 6.16 -8.84
N GLY A 82 10.18 5.88 -10.10
CA GLY A 82 10.76 4.80 -10.89
C GLY A 82 10.20 3.40 -10.60
N ALA A 83 9.30 3.23 -9.63
CA ALA A 83 8.68 1.95 -9.31
C ALA A 83 7.21 1.92 -9.77
N LYS A 84 6.90 1.06 -10.74
CA LYS A 84 5.51 0.65 -10.96
C LYS A 84 5.10 -0.19 -9.75
N GLU A 85 3.88 0.00 -9.25
CA GLU A 85 3.33 -0.79 -8.15
C GLU A 85 3.85 -0.46 -6.75
N GLN A 86 4.58 0.63 -6.54
CA GLN A 86 4.96 1.08 -5.19
C GLN A 86 4.52 2.51 -4.91
N TRP A 87 4.02 2.73 -3.70
CA TRP A 87 3.58 4.03 -3.22
C TRP A 87 4.20 4.34 -1.87
N ARG A 88 4.69 5.56 -1.74
CA ARG A 88 5.20 6.11 -0.51
C ARG A 88 4.11 6.85 0.25
N ALA A 89 4.01 6.60 1.54
CA ALA A 89 3.18 7.40 2.44
C ALA A 89 3.71 8.85 2.50
N ALA A 90 2.94 9.80 2.01
CA ALA A 90 3.23 11.24 2.08
C ALA A 90 2.99 11.81 3.48
N GLY A 91 2.12 11.16 4.26
CA GLY A 91 1.77 11.52 5.63
C GLY A 91 1.66 10.30 6.53
N LYS A 92 1.06 10.49 7.71
CA LYS A 92 0.71 9.40 8.62
C LYS A 92 -0.52 8.68 8.06
N ILE A 93 -0.44 7.37 7.88
CA ILE A 93 -1.60 6.56 7.50
C ILE A 93 -2.24 6.04 8.79
N PRO A 94 -3.52 6.34 9.06
CA PRO A 94 -4.15 5.97 10.32
C PRO A 94 -4.29 4.45 10.45
N TYR A 95 -4.17 3.95 11.68
CA TYR A 95 -4.29 2.52 12.00
C TYR A 95 -5.60 1.90 11.50
N GLU A 96 -6.69 2.67 11.46
CA GLU A 96 -8.01 2.27 10.98
C GLU A 96 -8.03 1.94 9.49
N SER A 97 -7.06 2.42 8.73
CA SER A 97 -6.89 2.06 7.31
C SER A 97 -6.23 0.69 7.13
N ILE A 98 -5.61 0.14 8.18
CA ILE A 98 -5.13 -1.23 8.18
C ILE A 98 -6.32 -2.15 8.43
N ILE A 99 -6.63 -3.01 7.47
CA ILE A 99 -7.82 -3.88 7.52
C ILE A 99 -7.49 -5.30 8.00
N ALA A 100 -6.25 -5.73 7.78
CA ALA A 100 -5.73 -7.03 8.18
C ALA A 100 -4.21 -7.00 8.26
N TRP A 101 -3.63 -8.01 8.90
CA TRP A 101 -2.19 -8.25 8.87
C TRP A 101 -1.86 -9.74 8.83
N GLN A 102 -0.68 -10.03 8.32
CA GLN A 102 -0.07 -11.35 8.32
C GLN A 102 1.27 -11.32 9.02
N ILE A 103 1.57 -12.38 9.77
CA ILE A 103 2.85 -12.56 10.45
C ILE A 103 3.58 -13.74 9.85
N HIS A 104 4.84 -13.51 9.50
CA HIS A 104 5.77 -14.50 8.99
C HIS A 104 6.72 -14.94 10.12
N TYR A 105 6.67 -16.23 10.47
CA TYR A 105 7.51 -16.84 11.52
C TYR A 105 8.50 -17.89 10.98
N GLY A 106 8.58 -18.04 9.65
CA GLY A 106 9.44 -19.02 8.99
C GLY A 106 8.93 -19.41 7.61
N PRO A 107 9.72 -20.15 6.81
CA PRO A 107 9.45 -20.39 5.40
C PRO A 107 8.03 -20.90 5.13
N GLY A 108 7.26 -20.13 4.35
CA GLY A 108 5.89 -20.49 3.94
C GLY A 108 4.82 -20.48 5.04
N LYS A 109 5.14 -20.10 6.29
CA LYS A 109 4.18 -20.10 7.41
C LYS A 109 3.69 -18.70 7.71
N TYR A 110 2.38 -18.49 7.54
CA TYR A 110 1.71 -17.21 7.79
C TYR A 110 0.54 -17.40 8.75
N TYR A 111 0.42 -16.48 9.71
CA TYR A 111 -0.80 -16.30 10.49
C TYR A 111 -1.47 -15.00 10.09
N SER A 112 -2.77 -15.02 9.79
CA SER A 112 -3.54 -13.84 9.36
C SER A 112 -4.54 -13.42 10.44
N GLN A 113 -4.69 -12.13 10.67
CA GLN A 113 -5.69 -11.58 11.58
C GLN A 113 -6.32 -10.30 11.01
N LEU A 114 -7.61 -10.11 11.30
CA LEU A 114 -8.36 -8.93 10.89
C LEU A 114 -8.19 -7.81 11.92
N ASN A 115 -8.22 -6.56 11.46
CA ASN A 115 -8.25 -5.41 12.35
C ASN A 115 -9.69 -5.10 12.79
N ASP A 116 -10.02 -5.36 14.05
CA ASP A 116 -11.35 -5.11 14.59
C ASP A 116 -11.71 -3.62 14.70
N LYS A 117 -10.74 -2.71 14.62
CA LYS A 117 -11.01 -1.25 14.57
C LYS A 117 -11.37 -0.74 13.18
N SER A 118 -11.20 -1.56 12.15
CA SER A 118 -11.37 -1.18 10.75
C SER A 118 -12.72 -1.59 10.15
N ILE A 119 -13.74 -1.93 10.96
CA ILE A 119 -14.98 -2.63 10.51
C ILE A 119 -15.56 -2.04 9.23
N ALA A 120 -15.72 -0.72 9.12
CA ALA A 120 -16.26 -0.09 7.91
C ALA A 120 -15.36 -0.24 6.67
N ALA A 121 -14.04 -0.11 6.82
CA ALA A 121 -13.07 -0.35 5.74
C ALA A 121 -13.02 -1.85 5.39
N ARG A 122 -13.14 -2.72 6.41
CA ARG A 122 -13.20 -4.18 6.26
C ARG A 122 -14.44 -4.65 5.53
N GLU A 123 -15.63 -4.12 5.79
CA GLU A 123 -16.85 -4.49 5.06
C GLU A 123 -16.77 -4.08 3.59
N ARG A 124 -16.27 -2.87 3.32
CA ARG A 124 -15.99 -2.39 1.95
C ARG A 124 -14.97 -3.28 1.25
N PHE A 125 -13.96 -3.73 1.97
CA PHE A 125 -12.94 -4.63 1.45
C PHE A 125 -13.41 -6.07 1.27
N ARG A 126 -14.19 -6.63 2.21
CA ARG A 126 -14.79 -7.97 2.12
C ARG A 126 -15.65 -8.07 0.86
N ALA A 127 -16.40 -7.03 0.52
CA ALA A 127 -17.13 -6.96 -0.73
C ALA A 127 -16.20 -7.12 -1.97
N MET A 128 -14.95 -6.64 -1.90
CA MET A 128 -13.95 -6.81 -2.95
C MET A 128 -13.23 -8.16 -2.91
N PHE A 129 -13.04 -8.75 -1.71
CA PHE A 129 -12.32 -10.01 -1.53
C PHE A 129 -13.17 -11.25 -1.81
N VAL A 130 -14.50 -11.19 -1.62
CA VAL A 130 -15.41 -12.29 -1.98
C VAL A 130 -15.41 -12.55 -3.49
N ASP A 131 -15.05 -11.56 -4.31
CA ASP A 131 -14.84 -11.72 -5.76
C ASP A 131 -13.47 -12.32 -6.12
N PHE A 132 -12.49 -12.31 -5.21
CA PHE A 132 -11.13 -12.81 -5.50
C PHE A 132 -10.96 -14.31 -5.21
N THR A 133 -11.91 -14.94 -4.52
CA THR A 133 -11.88 -16.36 -4.12
C THR A 133 -12.92 -17.22 -4.83
N ARG A 134 -13.55 -16.72 -5.91
CA ARG A 134 -14.45 -17.48 -6.79
C ARG A 134 -13.80 -17.82 -8.12
#